data_AF-A0A1H8TWD6-F1
#
_entry.id   AF-A0A1H8TWD6-F1
#
_cell.length_a   1.000
_cell.length_b   1.000
_cell.length_c   1.000
_cell.angle_alpha   90.00
_cell.angle_beta   90.00
_cell.angle_gamma   90.00
#
_symmetry.space_group_name_H-M   'P 1'
#
loop_
_entity.id
_entity.type
_entity.pdbx_description
1 polymer ?
#
loop_
_entity_poly.entity_id
_entity_poly.type
_entity_poly.pdbx_seq_one_letter_code
_entity_poly.pdbx_strand_id
1 'polypeptide(L)'
;MASVASLSEPEVLAHTKRRLFPDTEEPNTYSVVDTQFAIEEWLPGQPISSEVREQLAPFNHVRLGSGYPDLVGVRLLGSDLLAVERFGDQPPLVAVEAKGYTDTGAVDVERGVRQAYDRLHEANAAYVAAPVRAISQSVRTLARELNVGVLGVDTGGAVEPLEVPRVVGNRTSDDATAIRFQATAQGVADKSFGLNHPKNYLGVPLALYHDDDTDELLAEESWERRPMPAEERPFSG
;
A
#
# COMPACT_ATOMS: atom_id res chain seq x y z
N MET A 1 13.41 32.88 -13.87
CA MET A 1 12.83 31.62 -14.37
C MET A 1 12.57 30.74 -13.18
N ALA A 2 11.31 30.43 -12.88
CA ALA A 2 10.98 29.46 -11.83
C ALA A 2 11.40 28.07 -12.33
N SER A 3 12.26 27.38 -11.59
CA SER A 3 12.49 25.94 -11.81
C SER A 3 11.14 25.25 -11.69
N VAL A 4 10.70 24.57 -12.75
CA VAL A 4 9.52 23.71 -12.67
C VAL A 4 9.85 22.64 -11.63
N ALA A 5 9.10 22.58 -10.53
CA ALA A 5 9.33 21.60 -9.48
C ALA A 5 9.24 20.19 -10.10
N SER A 6 10.29 19.40 -9.96
CA SER A 6 10.35 18.00 -10.38
C SER A 6 9.75 17.13 -9.27
N LEU A 7 8.72 16.35 -9.59
CA LEU A 7 8.11 15.45 -8.61
C LEU A 7 8.99 14.21 -8.38
N SER A 8 9.33 13.97 -7.12
CA SER A 8 9.94 12.75 -6.64
C SER A 8 8.95 11.57 -6.64
N GLU A 9 9.46 10.35 -6.48
CA GLU A 9 8.62 9.14 -6.48
C GLU A 9 7.60 9.12 -5.32
N PRO A 10 7.95 9.51 -4.07
CA PRO A 10 7.00 9.62 -2.98
C PRO A 10 5.88 10.64 -3.23
N GLU A 11 6.19 11.77 -3.87
CA GLU A 11 5.19 12.80 -4.21
C GLU A 11 4.21 12.29 -5.27
N VAL A 12 4.71 11.64 -6.33
CA VAL A 12 3.89 10.98 -7.35
C VAL A 12 2.96 9.95 -6.71
N LEU A 13 3.49 9.12 -5.81
CA LEU A 13 2.72 8.09 -5.14
C LEU A 13 1.66 8.67 -4.20
N ALA A 14 1.99 9.74 -3.46
CA ALA A 14 1.06 10.39 -2.54
C ALA A 14 -0.13 11.01 -3.27
N HIS A 15 0.11 11.73 -4.38
CA HIS A 15 -0.97 12.26 -5.22
C HIS A 15 -1.82 11.13 -5.82
N THR A 16 -1.17 10.07 -6.28
CA THR A 16 -1.86 8.89 -6.84
C THR A 16 -2.74 8.21 -5.80
N LYS A 17 -2.23 7.98 -4.59
CA LYS A 17 -2.98 7.39 -3.49
C LYS A 17 -4.19 8.25 -3.14
N ARG A 18 -4.01 9.56 -2.97
CA ARG A 18 -5.11 10.50 -2.70
C ARG A 18 -6.22 10.41 -3.75
N ARG A 19 -5.87 10.20 -5.02
CA ARG A 19 -6.83 10.07 -6.12
C ARG A 19 -7.57 8.74 -6.13
N LEU A 20 -6.85 7.63 -5.95
CA LEU A 20 -7.41 6.28 -6.06
C LEU A 20 -8.09 5.84 -4.77
N PHE A 21 -7.49 6.15 -3.63
CA PHE A 21 -7.87 5.76 -2.27
C PHE A 21 -7.94 7.01 -1.38
N PRO A 22 -8.88 7.95 -1.65
CA PRO A 22 -9.08 9.09 -0.79
C PRO A 22 -9.48 8.61 0.61
N ASP A 23 -9.02 9.33 1.63
CA ASP A 23 -9.36 9.08 3.03
C ASP A 23 -10.85 9.37 3.25
N THR A 24 -11.66 8.36 2.95
CA THR A 24 -13.12 8.37 3.01
C THR A 24 -13.55 7.18 3.85
N GLU A 25 -14.60 7.33 4.65
CA GLU A 25 -15.20 6.24 5.42
C GLU A 25 -16.01 5.27 4.53
N GLU A 26 -15.61 5.11 3.26
CA GLU A 26 -16.26 4.22 2.32
C GLU A 26 -15.97 2.75 2.70
N PRO A 27 -17.01 1.93 2.94
CA PRO A 27 -16.80 0.53 3.33
C PRO A 27 -16.10 -0.26 2.21
N ASN A 28 -15.32 -1.26 2.60
CA ASN A 28 -14.53 -2.10 1.70
C ASN A 28 -13.45 -1.34 0.91
N THR A 29 -12.94 -0.25 1.48
CA THR A 29 -11.80 0.49 0.97
C THR A 29 -10.61 0.32 1.92
N TYR A 30 -9.47 -0.11 1.40
CA TYR A 30 -8.23 -0.16 2.17
C TYR A 30 -7.03 -0.07 1.24
N SER A 31 -5.98 0.63 1.64
CA SER A 31 -4.73 0.70 0.89
C SER A 31 -3.52 0.77 1.80
N VAL A 32 -2.40 0.21 1.34
CA VAL A 32 -1.11 0.26 2.01
C VAL A 32 -0.04 0.64 1.00
N VAL A 33 0.96 1.38 1.46
CA VAL A 33 2.16 1.72 0.69
C VAL A 33 3.31 0.83 1.14
N ASP A 34 4.21 0.48 0.23
CA ASP A 34 5.37 -0.34 0.57
C ASP A 34 6.26 0.32 1.64
N THR A 35 6.85 -0.49 2.51
CA THR A 35 7.72 -0.01 3.59
C THR A 35 8.97 0.73 3.10
N GLN A 36 9.38 0.58 1.83
CA GLN A 36 10.47 1.37 1.24
C GLN A 36 10.22 2.89 1.31
N PHE A 37 8.94 3.31 1.34
CA PHE A 37 8.55 4.72 1.44
C PHE A 37 8.46 5.24 2.89
N ALA A 38 8.71 4.41 3.89
CA ALA A 38 8.68 4.80 5.30
C ALA A 38 9.97 5.52 5.77
N ILE A 39 10.86 5.87 4.83
CA ILE A 39 12.11 6.58 5.09
C ILE A 39 11.90 8.09 5.23
N GLU A 40 12.83 8.79 5.88
CA GLU A 40 12.73 10.24 6.08
C GLU A 40 13.21 11.05 4.87
N GLU A 41 14.07 10.46 4.05
CA GLU A 41 14.76 11.12 2.94
C GLU A 41 14.79 10.20 1.73
N TRP A 42 14.37 10.70 0.57
CA TRP A 42 14.30 9.89 -0.66
C TRP A 42 15.55 10.03 -1.53
N LEU A 43 15.98 11.26 -1.76
CA LEU A 43 17.23 11.60 -2.47
C LEU A 43 18.16 12.32 -1.50
N PRO A 44 19.49 12.23 -1.68
CA PRO A 44 20.46 12.89 -0.81
C PRO A 44 20.16 14.39 -0.59
N GLY A 45 19.93 14.77 0.67
CA GLY A 45 19.59 16.13 1.09
C GLY A 45 18.15 16.56 0.79
N GLN A 46 17.26 15.64 0.39
CA GLN A 46 15.87 15.92 0.05
C GLN A 46 14.91 15.14 0.97
N PRO A 47 14.58 15.68 2.15
CA PRO A 47 13.65 15.05 3.07
C PRO A 47 12.25 14.96 2.46
N ILE A 48 11.56 13.87 2.74
CA ILE A 48 10.14 13.71 2.39
C ILE A 48 9.33 14.53 3.38
N SER A 49 8.45 15.41 2.89
CA SER A 49 7.61 16.25 3.75
C SER A 49 6.71 15.40 4.65
N SER A 50 6.36 15.92 5.84
CA SER A 50 5.44 15.22 6.75
C SER A 50 4.08 14.96 6.11
N GLU A 51 3.56 15.91 5.33
CA GLU A 51 2.29 15.76 4.60
C GLU A 51 2.33 14.58 3.61
N VAL A 52 3.44 14.42 2.87
CA VAL A 52 3.60 13.28 1.95
C VAL A 52 3.67 11.96 2.73
N ARG A 53 4.42 11.91 3.83
CA ARG A 53 4.50 10.69 4.66
C ARG A 53 3.17 10.32 5.30
N GLU A 54 2.43 11.30 5.81
CA GLU A 54 1.09 11.11 6.37
C GLU A 54 0.13 10.58 5.30
N GLN A 55 0.17 11.14 4.08
CA GLN A 55 -0.64 10.66 2.98
C GLN A 55 -0.29 9.21 2.57
N LEU A 56 0.99 8.84 2.61
CA LEU A 56 1.46 7.51 2.23
C LEU A 56 1.13 6.43 3.27
N ALA A 57 1.06 6.77 4.56
CA ALA A 57 0.68 5.83 5.61
C ALA A 57 -0.76 5.28 5.41
N PRO A 58 -1.03 3.99 5.72
CA PRO A 58 -0.17 3.03 6.42
C PRO A 58 0.83 2.32 5.49
N PHE A 59 1.93 1.85 6.09
CA PHE A 59 2.99 1.13 5.38
C PHE A 59 2.91 -0.38 5.66
N ASN A 60 3.03 -1.20 4.61
CA ASN A 60 3.13 -2.65 4.72
C ASN A 60 3.86 -3.24 3.50
N HIS A 61 4.62 -4.31 3.71
CA HIS A 61 5.34 -5.00 2.64
C HIS A 61 4.48 -6.14 2.10
N VAL A 62 3.84 -5.94 0.96
CA VAL A 62 2.89 -6.90 0.36
C VAL A 62 3.48 -7.46 -0.91
N ARG A 63 3.56 -8.78 -1.03
CA ARG A 63 4.06 -9.40 -2.26
C ARG A 63 2.91 -9.64 -3.22
N LEU A 64 3.06 -9.23 -4.48
CA LEU A 64 2.17 -9.58 -5.59
C LEU A 64 2.98 -9.97 -6.81
N GLY A 65 2.68 -11.13 -7.40
CA GLY A 65 3.44 -11.66 -8.51
C GLY A 65 4.89 -11.95 -8.08
N SER A 66 5.87 -11.45 -8.83
CA SER A 66 7.28 -11.70 -8.51
C SER A 66 7.89 -10.73 -7.49
N GLY A 67 7.19 -9.65 -7.10
CA GLY A 67 7.77 -8.60 -6.26
C GLY A 67 6.75 -7.81 -5.43
N TYR A 68 7.09 -6.55 -5.14
CA TYR A 68 6.37 -5.70 -4.19
C TYR A 68 5.93 -4.43 -4.92
N PRO A 69 4.62 -4.17 -5.08
CA PRO A 69 4.13 -2.92 -5.62
C PRO A 69 4.36 -1.78 -4.62
N ASP A 70 4.58 -0.58 -5.13
CA ASP A 70 4.74 0.62 -4.30
C ASP A 70 3.47 0.95 -3.50
N LEU A 71 2.30 0.63 -4.06
CA LEU A 71 1.03 0.67 -3.35
C LEU A 71 0.13 -0.47 -3.79
N VAL A 72 -0.62 -1.01 -2.82
CA VAL A 72 -1.73 -1.92 -3.10
C VAL A 72 -2.98 -1.46 -2.35
N GLY A 73 -4.13 -1.61 -2.98
CA GLY A 73 -5.40 -1.30 -2.33
C GLY A 73 -6.59 -1.99 -2.96
N VAL A 74 -7.69 -1.99 -2.22
CA VAL A 74 -8.99 -2.55 -2.61
C VAL A 74 -9.99 -1.40 -2.58
N ARG A 75 -10.64 -1.13 -3.72
CA ARG A 75 -11.73 -0.14 -3.84
C ARG A 75 -12.47 -0.31 -5.16
N LEU A 76 -13.77 0.01 -5.18
CA LEU A 76 -14.52 0.20 -6.41
C LEU A 76 -14.13 1.55 -7.04
N LEU A 77 -13.35 1.51 -8.12
CA LEU A 77 -12.95 2.71 -8.86
C LEU A 77 -14.03 3.15 -9.86
N GLY A 78 -14.10 4.46 -10.10
CA GLY A 78 -14.97 5.05 -11.13
C GLY A 78 -14.60 4.60 -12.54
N SER A 79 -15.54 4.72 -13.48
CA SER A 79 -15.35 4.28 -14.87
C SER A 79 -14.29 5.07 -15.64
N ASP A 80 -13.93 6.25 -15.14
CA ASP A 80 -12.84 7.09 -15.63
C ASP A 80 -11.46 6.53 -15.26
N LEU A 81 -11.38 5.74 -14.19
CA LEU A 81 -10.15 5.09 -13.75
C LEU A 81 -10.08 3.64 -14.20
N LEU A 82 -11.20 2.91 -14.20
CA LEU A 82 -11.23 1.49 -14.50
C LEU A 82 -12.31 1.17 -15.54
N ALA A 83 -11.92 0.52 -16.64
CA ALA A 83 -12.87 0.10 -17.67
C ALA A 83 -13.65 -1.12 -17.17
N VAL A 84 -14.83 -0.88 -16.61
CA VAL A 84 -15.67 -1.92 -16.02
C VAL A 84 -16.63 -2.51 -17.07
N GLU A 85 -16.47 -3.81 -17.34
CA GLU A 85 -17.58 -4.72 -17.62
C GLU A 85 -17.74 -5.56 -16.35
N ARG A 86 -18.82 -5.34 -15.58
CA ARG A 86 -19.14 -5.88 -14.23
C ARG A 86 -18.14 -6.92 -13.68
N PHE A 87 -17.35 -6.53 -12.68
CA PHE A 87 -16.53 -7.46 -11.91
C PHE A 87 -17.20 -7.83 -10.59
N GLY A 88 -17.89 -8.98 -10.55
CA GLY A 88 -18.37 -9.65 -9.34
C GLY A 88 -19.05 -8.75 -8.28
N ASP A 89 -19.12 -9.26 -7.05
CA ASP A 89 -19.64 -8.52 -5.89
C ASP A 89 -18.51 -7.95 -5.00
N GLN A 90 -17.24 -8.23 -5.35
CA GLN A 90 -16.08 -7.88 -4.54
C GLN A 90 -15.27 -6.76 -5.22
N PRO A 91 -14.83 -5.72 -4.47
CA PRO A 91 -14.01 -4.67 -5.05
C PRO A 91 -12.69 -5.23 -5.61
N PRO A 92 -12.18 -4.65 -6.72
CA PRO A 92 -10.95 -5.10 -7.34
C PRO A 92 -9.73 -4.78 -6.46
N LEU A 93 -8.76 -5.69 -6.44
CA LEU A 93 -7.42 -5.44 -5.93
C LEU A 93 -6.63 -4.67 -6.99
N VAL A 94 -6.09 -3.53 -6.61
CA VAL A 94 -5.35 -2.61 -7.49
C VAL A 94 -3.93 -2.50 -6.98
N ALA A 95 -2.96 -2.71 -7.87
CA ALA A 95 -1.54 -2.46 -7.63
C ALA A 95 -1.08 -1.18 -8.35
N VAL A 96 -0.13 -0.46 -7.75
CA VAL A 96 0.43 0.76 -8.34
C VAL A 96 1.95 0.72 -8.21
N GLU A 97 2.62 1.09 -9.30
CA GLU A 97 4.05 1.36 -9.36
C GLU A 97 4.22 2.86 -9.65
N ALA A 98 4.88 3.60 -8.76
CA ALA A 98 5.18 5.01 -8.96
C ALA A 98 6.57 5.18 -9.56
N LYS A 99 6.77 6.21 -10.38
CA LYS A 99 8.08 6.61 -10.89
C LYS A 99 8.19 8.12 -10.80
N GLY A 100 9.26 8.60 -10.16
CA GLY A 100 9.57 10.03 -10.05
C GLY A 100 10.90 10.39 -10.69
N TYR A 101 11.22 11.69 -10.68
CA TYR A 101 12.54 12.16 -11.09
C TYR A 101 13.61 11.71 -10.08
N THR A 102 14.70 11.17 -10.60
CA THR A 102 15.91 10.84 -9.82
C THR A 102 16.90 12.00 -9.82
N ASP A 103 18.02 11.86 -9.11
CA ASP A 103 19.14 12.84 -9.13
C ASP A 103 19.67 13.15 -10.53
N THR A 104 19.49 12.22 -11.49
CA THR A 104 19.90 12.42 -12.89
C THR A 104 18.85 13.13 -13.74
N GLY A 105 17.68 13.44 -13.16
CA GLY A 105 16.55 14.06 -13.85
C GLY A 105 15.81 13.11 -14.81
N ALA A 106 16.10 11.81 -14.76
CA ALA A 106 15.42 10.80 -15.57
C ALA A 106 14.27 10.13 -14.80
N VAL A 107 13.25 9.67 -15.55
CA VAL A 107 12.14 8.86 -15.03
C VAL A 107 12.00 7.63 -15.92
N ASP A 108 12.18 6.43 -15.35
CA ASP A 108 12.05 5.17 -16.10
C ASP A 108 10.61 4.62 -16.03
N VAL A 109 9.72 5.26 -16.79
CA VAL A 109 8.30 4.89 -16.82
C VAL A 109 8.09 3.54 -17.50
N GLU A 110 8.91 3.19 -18.50
CA GLU A 110 8.81 1.88 -19.18
C GLU A 110 9.04 0.72 -18.21
N ARG A 111 10.05 0.84 -17.34
CA ARG A 111 10.27 -0.13 -16.28
C ARG A 111 9.06 -0.22 -15.34
N GLY A 112 8.48 0.91 -14.96
CA GLY A 112 7.26 0.95 -14.14
C GLY A 112 6.09 0.19 -14.78
N VAL A 113 5.89 0.32 -16.10
CA VAL A 113 4.87 -0.45 -16.83
C VAL A 113 5.12 -1.96 -16.72
N ARG A 114 6.36 -2.40 -16.91
CA ARG A 114 6.72 -3.83 -16.83
C ARG A 114 6.55 -4.38 -15.41
N GLN A 115 6.90 -3.59 -14.39
CA GLN A 115 6.68 -3.95 -12.99
C GLN A 115 5.18 -4.07 -12.70
N ALA A 116 4.37 -3.10 -13.11
CA ALA A 116 2.92 -3.13 -12.92
C ALA A 116 2.26 -4.31 -13.64
N TYR A 117 2.73 -4.64 -14.85
CA TYR A 117 2.28 -5.82 -15.58
C TYR A 117 2.58 -7.13 -14.84
N ASP A 118 3.75 -7.25 -14.19
CA ASP A 118 4.04 -8.41 -13.36
C ASP A 118 3.03 -8.56 -12.22
N ARG A 119 2.63 -7.45 -11.58
CA ARG A 119 1.61 -7.45 -10.50
C ARG A 119 0.22 -7.89 -10.98
N LEU A 120 -0.11 -7.68 -12.26
CA LEU A 120 -1.40 -8.08 -12.84
C LEU A 120 -1.67 -9.58 -12.83
N HIS A 121 -0.70 -10.44 -12.51
CA HIS A 121 -0.93 -11.87 -12.36
C HIS A 121 -1.72 -12.22 -11.08
N GLU A 122 -1.72 -11.32 -10.09
CA GLU A 122 -2.42 -11.51 -8.81
C GLU A 122 -3.37 -10.34 -8.47
N ALA A 123 -3.11 -9.14 -8.98
CA ALA A 123 -4.03 -8.02 -8.92
C ALA A 123 -5.17 -8.16 -9.94
N ASN A 124 -6.24 -7.38 -9.76
CA ASN A 124 -7.32 -7.24 -10.75
C ASN A 124 -7.07 -6.08 -11.71
N ALA A 125 -6.33 -5.06 -11.29
CA ALA A 125 -5.86 -3.97 -12.12
C ALA A 125 -4.51 -3.48 -11.61
N ALA A 126 -3.72 -2.88 -12.50
CA ALA A 126 -2.43 -2.30 -12.14
C ALA A 126 -2.25 -0.98 -12.87
N TYR A 127 -1.56 -0.04 -12.22
CA TYR A 127 -1.19 1.24 -12.78
C TYR A 127 0.30 1.48 -12.67
N VAL A 128 0.83 2.20 -13.65
CA VAL A 128 2.03 3.02 -13.45
C VAL A 128 1.59 4.47 -13.24
N ALA A 129 2.19 5.14 -12.27
CA ALA A 129 2.02 6.57 -12.04
C ALA A 129 3.35 7.30 -12.23
N ALA A 130 3.34 8.41 -12.97
CA ALA A 130 4.55 9.19 -13.23
C ALA A 130 4.22 10.66 -13.53
N PRO A 131 5.20 11.59 -13.46
CA PRO A 131 5.01 12.95 -13.88
C PRO A 131 4.52 13.00 -15.32
N VAL A 132 3.45 13.77 -15.60
CA VAL A 132 2.78 13.78 -16.91
C VAL A 132 3.75 14.07 -18.08
N ARG A 133 4.77 14.91 -17.84
CA ARG A 133 5.78 15.27 -18.85
C ARG A 133 6.79 14.16 -19.16
N ALA A 134 6.94 13.18 -18.28
CA ALA A 134 7.83 12.04 -18.47
C ALA A 134 7.17 10.88 -19.23
N ILE A 135 5.85 10.94 -19.43
CA ILE A 135 5.07 9.87 -20.06
C ILE A 135 5.09 10.07 -21.57
N SER A 136 5.84 9.22 -22.28
CA SER A 136 5.90 9.24 -23.73
C SER A 136 4.74 8.47 -24.38
N GLN A 137 4.53 8.67 -25.68
CA GLN A 137 3.54 7.89 -26.41
C GLN A 137 3.94 6.42 -26.60
N SER A 138 5.24 6.11 -26.61
CA SER A 138 5.69 4.72 -26.64
C SER A 138 5.32 3.99 -25.34
N VAL A 139 5.48 4.65 -24.19
CA VAL A 139 5.05 4.12 -22.88
C VAL A 139 3.55 3.86 -22.85
N ARG A 140 2.74 4.81 -23.32
CA ARG A 140 1.27 4.62 -23.41
C ARG A 140 0.89 3.46 -24.31
N THR A 141 1.58 3.30 -25.43
CA THR A 141 1.35 2.18 -26.37
C THR A 141 1.66 0.85 -25.69
N LEU A 142 2.81 0.73 -25.03
CA LEU A 142 3.20 -0.47 -24.28
C LEU A 142 2.21 -0.78 -23.15
N ALA A 143 1.81 0.23 -22.37
CA ALA A 143 0.87 0.05 -21.26
C ALA A 143 -0.48 -0.50 -21.75
N ARG A 144 -0.98 0.03 -22.88
CA ARG A 144 -2.21 -0.45 -23.50
C ARG A 144 -2.11 -1.89 -24.01
N GLU A 145 -0.96 -2.29 -24.56
CA GLU A 145 -0.70 -3.68 -24.96
C GLU A 145 -0.66 -4.64 -23.76
N LEU A 146 -0.16 -4.17 -22.61
CA LEU A 146 -0.03 -4.95 -21.39
C LEU A 146 -1.23 -4.83 -20.43
N ASN A 147 -2.29 -4.12 -20.82
CA ASN A 147 -3.45 -3.82 -19.97
C ASN A 147 -3.08 -3.15 -18.62
N VAL A 148 -2.05 -2.31 -18.64
CA VAL A 148 -1.61 -1.50 -17.51
C VAL A 148 -2.18 -0.09 -17.65
N GLY A 149 -2.77 0.43 -16.58
CA GLY A 149 -3.24 1.81 -16.52
C GLY A 149 -2.08 2.80 -16.40
N VAL A 150 -2.27 4.01 -16.90
CA VAL A 150 -1.26 5.08 -16.83
C VAL A 150 -1.88 6.30 -16.19
N LEU A 151 -1.29 6.75 -15.08
CA LEU A 151 -1.69 7.96 -14.36
C LEU A 151 -0.60 9.03 -14.54
N GLY A 152 -0.98 10.15 -15.15
CA GLY A 152 -0.14 11.33 -15.26
C GLY A 152 -0.35 12.25 -14.07
N VAL A 153 0.73 12.53 -13.32
CA VAL A 153 0.71 13.46 -12.19
C VAL A 153 1.32 14.80 -12.61
N ASP A 154 0.59 15.88 -12.41
CA ASP A 154 1.11 17.22 -12.66
C ASP A 154 1.74 17.84 -11.40
N THR A 155 2.53 18.91 -11.56
CA THR A 155 3.28 19.54 -10.45
C THR A 155 2.40 20.19 -9.38
N GLY A 156 1.13 20.47 -9.68
CA GLY A 156 0.10 20.92 -8.74
C GLY A 156 -0.63 19.76 -8.05
N GLY A 157 -0.30 18.51 -8.38
CA GLY A 157 -0.79 17.31 -7.72
C GLY A 157 -2.09 16.74 -8.27
N ALA A 158 -2.61 17.24 -9.40
CA ALA A 158 -3.72 16.58 -10.07
C ALA A 158 -3.23 15.31 -10.79
N VAL A 159 -4.11 14.31 -10.83
CA VAL A 159 -3.83 12.98 -11.38
C VAL A 159 -4.83 12.69 -12.49
N GLU A 160 -4.32 12.58 -13.71
CA GLU A 160 -5.12 12.33 -14.91
C GLU A 160 -4.92 10.91 -15.42
N PRO A 161 -5.99 10.14 -15.70
CA PRO A 161 -5.88 8.86 -16.37
C PRO A 161 -5.55 9.07 -17.85
N LEU A 162 -4.37 8.61 -18.28
CA LEU A 162 -3.93 8.65 -19.67
C LEU A 162 -4.22 7.33 -20.40
N GLU A 163 -4.17 6.21 -19.66
CA GLU A 163 -4.64 4.90 -20.11
C GLU A 163 -5.45 4.25 -18.99
N VAL A 164 -6.61 3.71 -19.35
CA VAL A 164 -7.56 3.09 -18.43
C VAL A 164 -7.49 1.57 -18.60
N PRO A 165 -7.06 0.81 -17.58
CA PRO A 165 -6.94 -0.64 -17.67
C PRO A 165 -8.31 -1.31 -17.60
N ARG A 166 -8.39 -2.53 -18.12
CA ARG A 166 -9.53 -3.43 -17.93
C ARG A 166 -9.29 -4.31 -16.71
N VAL A 167 -10.38 -4.69 -16.05
CA VAL A 167 -10.32 -5.62 -14.92
C VAL A 167 -9.98 -7.03 -15.39
N VAL A 168 -9.00 -7.66 -14.73
CA VAL A 168 -8.64 -9.07 -14.93
C VAL A 168 -9.18 -9.91 -13.77
N GLY A 169 -9.87 -11.01 -14.08
CA GLY A 169 -10.30 -11.98 -13.08
C GLY A 169 -9.16 -12.89 -12.70
N ASN A 170 -8.66 -12.78 -11.46
CA ASN A 170 -7.51 -13.57 -11.01
C ASN A 170 -7.80 -14.44 -9.79
N ARG A 171 -7.01 -15.53 -9.72
CA ARG A 171 -6.88 -16.43 -8.58
C ARG A 171 -6.08 -15.71 -7.49
N THR A 172 -6.67 -15.53 -6.32
CA THR A 172 -6.10 -14.76 -5.21
C THR A 172 -4.92 -15.49 -4.55
N SER A 173 -3.85 -14.78 -4.25
CA SER A 173 -2.80 -15.19 -3.30
C SER A 173 -3.21 -14.89 -1.84
N ASP A 174 -2.51 -15.47 -0.87
CA ASP A 174 -2.80 -15.28 0.56
C ASP A 174 -2.62 -13.81 1.00
N ASP A 175 -1.59 -13.12 0.49
CA ASP A 175 -1.33 -11.69 0.78
C ASP A 175 -2.44 -10.78 0.21
N ALA A 176 -2.91 -11.06 -1.01
CA ALA A 176 -4.09 -10.40 -1.59
C ALA A 176 -5.36 -10.64 -0.75
N THR A 177 -5.46 -11.81 -0.12
CA THR A 177 -6.57 -12.16 0.77
C THR A 177 -6.51 -11.36 2.06
N ALA A 178 -5.32 -11.16 2.64
CA ALA A 178 -5.13 -10.32 3.83
C ALA A 178 -5.54 -8.86 3.60
N ILE A 179 -5.19 -8.26 2.45
CA ILE A 179 -5.59 -6.88 2.12
C ILE A 179 -7.11 -6.77 1.97
N ARG A 180 -7.75 -7.74 1.30
CA ARG A 180 -9.22 -7.81 1.22
C ARG A 180 -9.86 -8.01 2.59
N PHE A 181 -9.26 -8.84 3.44
CA PHE A 181 -9.72 -9.05 4.82
C PHE A 181 -9.63 -7.76 5.64
N GLN A 182 -8.58 -6.95 5.48
CA GLN A 182 -8.50 -5.66 6.15
C GLN A 182 -9.57 -4.68 5.63
N ALA A 183 -9.82 -4.68 4.32
CA ALA A 183 -10.90 -3.87 3.75
C ALA A 183 -12.29 -4.27 4.29
N THR A 184 -12.54 -5.57 4.47
CA THR A 184 -13.79 -6.05 5.08
C THR A 184 -13.80 -5.81 6.60
N ALA A 185 -12.68 -5.98 7.29
CA ALA A 185 -12.55 -5.77 8.73
C ALA A 185 -12.71 -4.30 9.13
N GLN A 186 -12.17 -3.34 8.37
CA GLN A 186 -12.52 -1.93 8.54
C GLN A 186 -14.02 -1.71 8.33
N GLY A 187 -14.61 -2.28 7.26
CA GLY A 187 -16.05 -2.22 7.04
C GLY A 187 -16.90 -2.89 8.14
N VAL A 188 -16.39 -3.93 8.81
CA VAL A 188 -17.01 -4.60 9.96
C VAL A 188 -16.80 -3.78 11.24
N ALA A 189 -15.63 -3.17 11.44
CA ALA A 189 -15.36 -2.26 12.55
C ALA A 189 -16.30 -1.05 12.47
N ASP A 190 -16.44 -0.43 11.31
CA ASP A 190 -17.31 0.74 11.10
C ASP A 190 -18.80 0.40 11.20
N LYS A 191 -19.20 -0.84 10.86
CA LYS A 191 -20.60 -1.30 10.97
C LYS A 191 -20.94 -1.95 12.30
N SER A 192 -19.97 -2.42 13.07
CA SER A 192 -20.22 -3.25 14.27
C SER A 192 -19.57 -2.72 15.54
N PHE A 193 -18.65 -1.76 15.47
CA PHE A 193 -17.93 -1.28 16.66
C PHE A 193 -17.57 0.21 16.55
N GLY A 194 -18.52 1.07 16.94
CA GLY A 194 -18.13 2.37 17.47
C GLY A 194 -17.27 2.14 18.71
N LEU A 195 -15.98 2.50 18.64
CA LEU A 195 -14.93 2.40 19.68
C LEU A 195 -14.17 1.06 19.75
N ASN A 196 -13.07 0.92 18.99
CA ASN A 196 -11.70 0.82 19.53
C ASN A 196 -10.67 0.31 18.49
N HIS A 197 -9.47 0.88 18.57
CA HIS A 197 -8.28 0.64 17.73
C HIS A 197 -7.85 -0.84 17.57
N PRO A 198 -7.05 -1.18 16.53
CA PRO A 198 -6.79 -2.54 16.06
C PRO A 198 -5.91 -3.42 16.96
N LYS A 199 -5.48 -2.94 18.13
CA LYS A 199 -4.75 -3.77 19.11
C LYS A 199 -5.67 -4.59 20.02
N ASN A 200 -7.00 -4.40 19.93
CA ASN A 200 -7.95 -5.01 20.86
C ASN A 200 -8.65 -6.29 20.35
N TYR A 201 -8.48 -6.67 19.09
CA TYR A 201 -9.32 -7.70 18.47
C TYR A 201 -9.08 -9.11 19.02
N LEU A 202 -7.86 -9.44 19.43
CA LEU A 202 -7.55 -10.72 20.09
C LEU A 202 -7.46 -10.57 21.61
N GLY A 203 -7.07 -9.39 22.11
CA GLY A 203 -6.86 -9.15 23.53
C GLY A 203 -8.14 -9.25 24.36
N VAL A 204 -9.26 -8.70 23.88
CA VAL A 204 -10.53 -8.72 24.64
C VAL A 204 -11.14 -10.11 24.74
N PRO A 205 -11.24 -10.92 23.67
CA PRO A 205 -11.70 -12.31 23.79
C PRO A 205 -10.78 -13.16 24.67
N LEU A 206 -9.45 -12.97 24.58
CA LEU A 206 -8.49 -13.68 25.42
C LEU A 206 -8.65 -13.30 26.90
N ALA A 207 -8.79 -12.02 27.21
CA ALA A 207 -8.99 -11.54 28.58
C ALA A 207 -10.35 -11.98 29.16
N LEU A 208 -11.40 -12.09 28.35
CA LEU A 208 -12.72 -12.55 28.79
C LEU A 208 -12.82 -14.07 28.98
N TYR A 209 -11.94 -14.84 28.34
CA TYR A 209 -11.92 -16.30 28.44
C TYR A 209 -10.84 -16.82 29.42
N HIS A 210 -10.00 -15.93 29.92
CA HIS A 210 -9.03 -16.26 30.95
C HIS A 210 -9.73 -16.21 32.32
N ASP A 211 -9.68 -17.31 33.06
CA ASP A 211 -10.38 -17.43 34.34
C ASP A 211 -9.69 -16.61 35.47
N ASP A 212 -8.42 -16.26 35.29
CA ASP A 212 -7.62 -15.50 36.27
C ASP A 212 -7.66 -13.98 36.03
N ASP A 213 -7.50 -13.23 37.13
CA ASP A 213 -7.53 -11.76 37.12
C ASP A 213 -6.35 -11.16 36.32
N THR A 214 -6.63 -10.11 35.56
CA THR A 214 -5.64 -9.50 34.65
C THR A 214 -4.48 -8.86 35.42
N ASP A 215 -4.71 -8.30 36.60
CA ASP A 215 -3.66 -7.69 37.41
C ASP A 215 -2.73 -8.75 38.02
N GLU A 216 -3.25 -9.95 38.32
CA GLU A 216 -2.44 -11.09 38.81
C GLU A 216 -1.53 -11.66 37.71
N LEU A 217 -2.03 -11.80 36.48
CA LEU A 217 -1.25 -12.32 35.35
C LEU A 217 -0.11 -11.38 34.92
N LEU A 218 -0.39 -10.06 34.92
CA LEU A 218 0.63 -9.05 34.61
C LEU A 218 1.69 -8.94 35.71
N ALA A 219 1.35 -9.28 36.94
CA ALA A 219 2.30 -9.36 38.04
C ALA A 219 3.22 -10.61 37.95
N GLU A 220 2.71 -11.74 37.45
CA GLU A 220 3.50 -12.96 37.23
C GLU A 220 4.48 -12.86 36.03
N GLU A 221 4.11 -12.13 34.98
CA GLU A 221 4.89 -11.95 33.75
C GLU A 221 5.79 -10.70 33.75
N SER A 222 6.10 -10.15 34.94
CA SER A 222 7.21 -9.21 35.04
C SER A 222 8.52 -9.96 34.74
N TRP A 223 9.05 -9.78 33.53
CA TRP A 223 10.28 -10.40 33.05
C TRP A 223 11.52 -9.77 33.71
N GLU A 224 11.49 -9.61 35.03
CA GLU A 224 12.68 -9.31 35.83
C GLU A 224 13.46 -10.61 36.04
N ARG A 225 14.52 -10.75 35.21
CA ARG A 225 15.69 -11.64 35.38
C ARG A 225 15.51 -12.73 36.46
N ARG A 226 14.89 -13.86 36.10
CA ARG A 226 15.10 -15.08 36.88
C ARG A 226 16.60 -15.45 36.81
N PRO A 227 17.32 -15.56 37.94
CA PRO A 227 18.69 -16.05 37.90
C PRO A 227 18.70 -17.51 37.44
N MET A 228 19.64 -17.87 36.56
CA MET A 228 19.79 -19.25 36.10
C MET A 228 19.98 -20.20 37.30
N PRO A 229 19.27 -21.34 37.35
CA PRO A 229 19.43 -22.34 38.39
C PRO A 229 20.88 -22.88 38.40
N ALA A 230 21.40 -23.17 39.59
CA ALA A 230 22.80 -23.51 39.83
C ALA A 230 23.29 -24.78 39.12
N GLU A 231 22.37 -25.58 38.58
CA GLU A 231 22.63 -26.87 37.93
C GLU A 231 23.00 -26.76 36.44
N GLU A 232 22.82 -25.59 35.82
CA GLU A 232 23.18 -25.33 34.40
C GLU A 232 24.44 -24.47 34.24
N ARG A 233 25.25 -24.30 35.29
CA ARG A 233 26.56 -23.66 35.14
C ARG A 233 27.51 -24.61 34.40
N PRO A 234 28.13 -24.21 33.29
CA PRO A 234 29.14 -25.05 32.64
C PRO A 234 30.29 -25.29 33.61
N PHE A 235 30.70 -26.55 33.74
CA PHE A 235 31.89 -26.95 34.49
C PHE A 235 33.08 -26.09 34.06
N SER A 236 33.59 -25.27 34.96
CA SER A 236 34.90 -24.65 34.83
C SER A 236 35.96 -25.69 35.21
N GLY A 237 36.57 -26.28 34.19
CA GLY A 237 37.82 -27.03 34.23
C GLY A 237 38.68 -26.60 33.06
#